data_AF-A0A0D2WTM1-F1
#
_entry.id   AF-A0A0D2WTM1-F1
#
_cell.length_a   1.000
_cell.length_b   1.000
_cell.length_c   1.000
_cell.angle_alpha   90.00
_cell.angle_beta   90.00
_cell.angle_gamma   90.00
#
_symmetry.space_group_name_H-M   'P 1'
#
loop_
_entity.id
_entity.type
_entity.pdbx_description
1 polymer ?
#
loop_
_entity_poly.entity_id
_entity_poly.type
_entity_poly.pdbx_seq_one_letter_code
_entity_poly.pdbx_strand_id
1 'polypeptide(L)'
;MADNLWSIQRNLIAASPALESFVAALHSYASGLSTTPSNLQQLPITPAAASAASGTTDNAAQHDAKSSAAGTGSATTAAPTTRKFKWATSMDSTFKFDHATAIPHPDIADIQWSTDVIGVDRSEGGAGGVFFVQTKRGAVVIKASRTLAPELFASLLCLRLQVAAPRSRVVSTSSEEGAQLLASLKQVDPSWRVITNLFDQACLLVQDYIPGTVLSGLDYTTATAVFGSEVEDNATPEEAERIRSLGRLLVVDTLLNNGDRLPLFWDNQGNPSNIMISRANAHSFVSIDTRLTGIAESSPLLAPYISRVAALTARVLGKNDKVLDAFSTLRQLIASYIAFDIGEKGARAMQEGFESAVRECIAQRVAISSEMRRWAATFHEIGDGQHHKFIDTANLNLDFVDRVLDAFENSQPK
;
A
#
# COMPACT_ATOMS: atom_id res chain seq x y z
N MET A 1 -32.22 3.67 4.26
CA MET A 1 -31.50 2.72 3.36
C MET A 1 -30.04 3.10 3.11
N ALA A 2 -29.60 4.33 3.44
CA ALA A 2 -28.18 4.72 3.47
C ALA A 2 -27.39 4.13 4.67
N ASP A 3 -28.07 3.72 5.75
CA ASP A 3 -27.43 3.19 6.98
C ASP A 3 -26.74 1.82 6.82
N ASN A 4 -27.01 1.07 5.74
CA ASN A 4 -26.54 -0.31 5.64
C ASN A 4 -25.03 -0.42 5.38
N LEU A 5 -24.44 0.39 4.49
CA LEU A 5 -23.00 0.30 4.17
C LEU A 5 -22.11 0.74 5.34
N TRP A 6 -22.57 1.72 6.11
CA TRP A 6 -21.87 2.22 7.29
C TRP A 6 -22.01 1.28 8.49
N SER A 7 -23.20 0.69 8.68
CA SER A 7 -23.35 -0.41 9.65
C SER A 7 -22.39 -1.54 9.30
N ILE A 8 -22.14 -1.83 8.03
CA ILE A 8 -21.34 -2.98 7.61
C ILE A 8 -19.85 -2.80 7.95
N GLN A 9 -19.22 -1.64 7.79
CA GLN A 9 -17.82 -1.49 8.22
C GLN A 9 -17.70 -1.46 9.76
N ARG A 10 -18.66 -0.82 10.45
CA ARG A 10 -18.76 -0.93 11.92
C ARG A 10 -19.04 -2.35 12.37
N ASN A 11 -19.86 -3.12 11.64
CA ASN A 11 -20.20 -4.51 11.93
C ASN A 11 -19.06 -5.44 11.52
N LEU A 12 -18.23 -5.11 10.52
CA LEU A 12 -17.02 -5.86 10.17
C LEU A 12 -15.95 -5.68 11.26
N ILE A 13 -15.83 -4.46 11.80
CA ILE A 13 -14.97 -4.16 12.94
C ILE A 13 -15.53 -4.78 14.23
N ALA A 14 -16.83 -4.61 14.52
CA ALA A 14 -17.49 -5.11 15.74
C ALA A 14 -17.77 -6.63 15.74
N ALA A 15 -17.91 -7.28 14.56
CA ALA A 15 -18.11 -8.73 14.48
C ALA A 15 -16.80 -9.52 14.58
N SER A 16 -15.64 -8.86 14.56
CA SER A 16 -14.38 -9.48 14.95
C SER A 16 -13.92 -8.85 16.26
N PRO A 17 -14.19 -9.47 17.42
CA PRO A 17 -13.67 -9.00 18.71
C PRO A 17 -12.14 -8.80 18.70
N ALA A 18 -11.42 -9.54 17.85
CA ALA A 18 -9.99 -9.36 17.62
C ALA A 18 -9.68 -8.06 16.85
N LEU A 19 -10.44 -7.73 15.80
CA LEU A 19 -10.29 -6.48 15.06
C LEU A 19 -10.77 -5.27 15.88
N GLU A 20 -11.84 -5.41 16.67
CA GLU A 20 -12.32 -4.36 17.57
C GLU A 20 -11.33 -4.10 18.71
N SER A 21 -10.78 -5.16 19.34
CA SER A 21 -9.71 -5.03 20.32
C SER A 21 -8.43 -4.45 19.71
N PHE A 22 -8.13 -4.76 18.45
CA PHE A 22 -6.99 -4.19 17.72
C PHE A 22 -7.23 -2.74 17.33
N VAL A 23 -8.41 -2.37 16.83
CA VAL A 23 -8.78 -0.97 16.52
C VAL A 23 -8.82 -0.14 17.79
N ALA A 24 -9.33 -0.70 18.90
CA ALA A 24 -9.26 -0.09 20.22
C ALA A 24 -7.82 0.03 20.73
N ALA A 25 -6.96 -0.99 20.53
CA ALA A 25 -5.54 -0.93 20.86
C ALA A 25 -4.79 0.08 19.98
N LEU A 26 -5.11 0.19 18.69
CA LEU A 26 -4.58 1.21 17.77
C LEU A 26 -5.02 2.61 18.18
N HIS A 27 -6.30 2.79 18.52
CA HIS A 27 -6.81 4.06 19.03
C HIS A 27 -6.15 4.42 20.36
N SER A 28 -5.99 3.45 21.29
CA SER A 28 -5.31 3.64 22.58
C SER A 28 -3.81 3.88 22.42
N TYR A 29 -3.16 3.25 21.44
CA TYR A 29 -1.74 3.42 21.13
C TYR A 29 -1.50 4.79 20.47
N ALA A 30 -2.33 5.16 19.49
CA ALA A 30 -2.28 6.47 18.84
C ALA A 30 -2.59 7.63 19.81
N SER A 31 -3.49 7.43 20.77
CA SER A 31 -3.77 8.42 21.82
C SER A 31 -2.74 8.41 22.97
N GLY A 32 -2.08 7.28 23.24
CA GLY A 32 -0.98 7.16 24.20
C GLY A 32 0.36 7.75 23.73
N LEU A 33 0.56 7.92 22.41
CA LEU A 33 1.74 8.54 21.83
C LEU A 33 1.74 10.10 21.90
N SER A 34 0.67 10.70 22.42
CA SER A 34 0.59 12.16 22.66
C SER A 34 1.58 12.65 23.74
N THR A 35 2.32 11.76 24.40
CA THR A 35 3.43 12.09 25.31
C THR A 35 4.75 11.54 24.77
N THR A 36 5.18 11.98 23.60
CA THR A 36 6.51 11.63 23.07
C THR A 36 7.60 12.45 23.78
N PRO A 37 8.76 11.87 24.16
CA PRO A 37 9.90 12.63 24.66
C PRO A 37 10.38 13.62 23.58
N SER A 38 10.74 14.83 23.99
CA SER A 38 11.10 15.99 23.17
C SER A 38 12.31 15.84 22.23
N ASN A 39 12.89 14.64 22.09
CA ASN A 39 14.14 14.41 21.35
C ASN A 39 13.94 13.88 19.92
N LEU A 40 12.71 13.51 19.51
CA LEU A 40 12.35 13.30 18.10
C LEU A 40 11.84 14.60 17.49
N GLN A 41 12.62 15.67 17.59
CA GLN A 41 12.35 16.90 16.85
C GLN A 41 12.34 16.57 15.35
N GLN A 42 11.14 16.64 14.75
CA GLN A 42 10.82 16.74 13.33
C GLN A 42 11.92 16.22 12.39
N LEU A 43 11.81 14.96 11.95
CA LEU A 43 12.59 14.46 10.81
C LEU A 43 12.55 15.52 9.70
N PRO A 44 13.71 15.96 9.16
CA PRO A 44 13.77 17.01 8.16
C PRO A 44 12.88 16.63 6.98
N ILE A 45 11.98 17.55 6.62
CA ILE A 45 11.09 17.38 5.47
C ILE A 45 11.90 17.71 4.24
N THR A 46 12.48 16.71 3.62
CA THR A 46 12.70 16.79 2.17
C THR A 46 11.33 16.54 1.56
N PRO A 47 10.66 17.52 0.93
CA PRO A 47 9.46 17.21 0.18
C PRO A 47 9.89 16.21 -0.88
N ALA A 48 9.52 14.95 -0.68
CA ALA A 48 9.47 14.03 -1.78
C ALA A 48 8.50 14.70 -2.75
N ALA A 49 9.02 15.29 -3.83
CA ALA A 49 8.28 15.22 -5.07
C ALA A 49 7.79 13.78 -5.14
N ALA A 50 6.53 13.55 -5.45
CA ALA A 50 6.09 12.23 -5.86
C ALA A 50 6.89 11.88 -7.12
N SER A 51 8.13 11.45 -6.91
CA SER A 51 9.11 11.14 -7.91
C SER A 51 8.62 9.84 -8.45
N ALA A 52 7.99 9.94 -9.62
CA ALA A 52 7.67 8.80 -10.43
C ALA A 52 8.96 7.96 -10.57
N ALA A 53 9.03 6.84 -9.86
CA ALA A 53 9.72 5.68 -10.38
C ALA A 53 8.93 5.24 -11.62
N SER A 54 9.16 5.91 -12.77
CA SER A 54 8.68 5.46 -14.07
C SER A 54 9.54 4.27 -14.51
N GLY A 55 9.38 3.14 -13.83
CA GLY A 55 9.76 1.83 -14.33
C GLY A 55 8.60 1.27 -15.14
N THR A 56 8.30 1.85 -16.30
CA THR A 56 7.46 1.17 -17.29
C THR A 56 8.27 0.02 -17.88
N THR A 57 8.17 -1.17 -17.29
CA THR A 57 8.52 -2.41 -17.98
C THR A 57 7.33 -2.85 -18.82
N ASP A 58 7.29 -2.39 -20.07
CA ASP A 58 6.49 -3.03 -21.11
C ASP A 58 7.01 -4.45 -21.33
N ASN A 59 6.41 -5.43 -20.66
CA ASN A 59 6.65 -6.84 -20.95
C ASN A 59 5.66 -7.32 -22.03
N ALA A 60 6.03 -7.05 -23.29
CA ALA A 60 5.55 -7.80 -24.45
C ALA A 60 6.74 -8.58 -25.04
N ALA A 61 6.97 -9.80 -24.55
CA ALA A 61 7.91 -10.73 -25.16
C ALA A 61 7.26 -11.38 -26.38
N GLN A 62 7.53 -10.83 -27.57
CA GLN A 62 7.46 -11.56 -28.82
C GLN A 62 8.87 -11.65 -29.42
N HIS A 63 9.32 -12.89 -29.59
CA HIS A 63 10.48 -13.25 -30.40
C HIS A 63 10.29 -12.76 -31.84
N ASP A 64 11.26 -12.05 -32.39
CA ASP A 64 11.85 -12.42 -33.68
C ASP A 64 13.14 -11.63 -33.99
N ALA A 65 14.11 -12.35 -34.52
CA ALA A 65 15.43 -11.87 -34.92
C ALA A 65 15.40 -11.30 -36.35
N LYS A 66 16.11 -10.19 -36.61
CA LYS A 66 16.89 -9.95 -37.86
C LYS A 66 17.73 -8.66 -37.85
N SER A 67 19.05 -8.88 -37.93
CA SER A 67 20.12 -8.17 -38.65
C SER A 67 19.95 -6.72 -39.20
N SER A 68 20.93 -5.89 -38.81
CA SER A 68 21.77 -4.97 -39.61
C SER A 68 21.16 -3.90 -40.54
N ALA A 69 21.56 -2.63 -40.36
CA ALA A 69 22.51 -1.93 -41.24
C ALA A 69 22.63 -0.43 -40.89
N ALA A 70 23.81 0.11 -41.18
CA ALA A 70 24.23 1.49 -40.98
C ALA A 70 23.45 2.52 -41.81
N GLY A 71 23.37 3.77 -41.32
CA GLY A 71 22.81 4.89 -42.07
C GLY A 71 23.27 6.25 -41.52
N THR A 72 24.04 6.95 -42.33
CA THR A 72 24.66 8.26 -42.14
C THR A 72 23.69 9.45 -42.13
N GLY A 73 23.96 10.40 -41.22
CA GLY A 73 23.88 11.87 -41.33
C GLY A 73 22.75 12.57 -42.10
N SER A 74 22.10 13.55 -41.45
CA SER A 74 21.74 14.82 -42.08
C SER A 74 21.51 15.92 -41.05
N ALA A 75 22.26 17.02 -41.20
CA ALA A 75 22.14 18.24 -40.40
C ALA A 75 20.90 19.02 -40.83
N THR A 76 20.01 19.32 -39.89
CA THR A 76 18.80 20.14 -40.15
C THR A 76 19.03 21.56 -39.64
N THR A 77 18.86 22.51 -40.55
CA THR A 77 18.98 23.95 -40.39
C THR A 77 17.89 24.52 -39.47
N ALA A 78 18.30 25.37 -38.52
CA ALA A 78 17.41 26.05 -37.59
C ALA A 78 16.70 27.23 -38.27
N ALA A 79 15.37 27.17 -38.32
CA ALA A 79 14.52 28.29 -38.74
C ALA A 79 14.29 29.27 -37.57
N PRO A 80 14.15 30.58 -37.83
CA PRO A 80 13.95 31.59 -36.79
C PRO A 80 12.57 31.45 -36.14
N THR A 81 12.55 31.21 -34.83
CA THR A 81 11.34 31.12 -34.03
C THR A 81 10.74 32.50 -33.80
N THR A 82 9.63 32.79 -34.48
CA THR A 82 8.74 33.91 -34.18
C THR A 82 8.26 33.79 -32.74
N ARG A 83 8.65 34.74 -31.87
CA ARG A 83 8.14 34.86 -30.50
C ARG A 83 6.64 35.12 -30.53
N LYS A 84 5.85 34.06 -30.34
CA LYS A 84 4.42 34.17 -30.07
C LYS A 84 4.25 34.84 -28.70
N PHE A 85 3.58 35.97 -28.72
CA PHE A 85 3.13 36.71 -27.55
C PHE A 85 2.25 35.79 -26.70
N LYS A 86 2.77 35.33 -25.56
CA LYS A 86 2.10 34.40 -24.65
C LYS A 86 1.26 35.24 -23.68
N TRP A 87 -0.05 35.30 -23.91
CA TRP A 87 -0.97 35.83 -22.92
C TRP A 87 -0.88 34.95 -21.67
N ALA A 88 -0.33 35.47 -20.58
CA ALA A 88 -0.40 34.84 -19.27
C ALA A 88 -1.81 35.01 -18.74
N THR A 89 -2.73 34.13 -19.16
CA THR A 89 -3.96 33.89 -18.41
C THR A 89 -3.55 33.24 -17.09
N SER A 90 -3.44 34.07 -16.06
CA SER A 90 -3.38 33.69 -14.66
C SER A 90 -4.67 32.96 -14.24
N MET A 91 -4.83 31.71 -14.72
CA MET A 91 -5.75 30.69 -14.22
C MET A 91 -4.99 29.64 -13.38
N ASP A 92 -3.74 29.95 -13.02
CA ASP A 92 -2.73 28.99 -12.54
C ASP A 92 -2.74 28.73 -11.02
N SER A 93 -3.72 29.26 -10.26
CA SER A 93 -3.87 28.85 -8.86
C SER A 93 -4.64 27.54 -8.75
N THR A 94 -4.17 26.48 -9.43
CA THR A 94 -4.63 25.13 -9.11
C THR A 94 -4.22 24.84 -7.69
N PHE A 95 -5.17 24.42 -6.85
CA PHE A 95 -4.88 23.95 -5.50
C PHE A 95 -3.73 22.93 -5.56
N LYS A 96 -2.73 23.12 -4.69
CA LYS A 96 -1.62 22.18 -4.52
C LYS A 96 -1.64 21.65 -3.11
N PHE A 97 -1.65 20.33 -2.99
CA PHE A 97 -1.73 19.69 -1.69
C PHE A 97 -0.37 19.76 -0.98
N ASP A 98 -0.31 20.40 0.18
CA ASP A 98 0.92 20.53 0.95
C ASP A 98 1.11 19.34 1.90
N HIS A 99 1.88 18.35 1.43
CA HIS A 99 2.22 17.17 2.21
C HIS A 99 2.94 17.47 3.53
N ALA A 100 3.67 18.58 3.62
CA ALA A 100 4.46 18.93 4.80
C ALA A 100 3.56 19.27 5.98
N THR A 101 2.51 20.07 5.73
CA THR A 101 1.60 20.60 6.76
C THR A 101 0.29 19.83 6.88
N ALA A 102 -0.06 18.99 5.91
CA ALA A 102 -1.26 18.17 5.97
C ALA A 102 -1.25 17.20 7.16
N ILE A 103 -2.36 17.17 7.89
CA ILE A 103 -2.65 16.22 8.96
C ILE A 103 -3.73 15.22 8.50
N PRO A 104 -3.75 13.97 8.99
CA PRO A 104 -4.82 13.03 8.67
C PRO A 104 -6.18 13.54 9.14
N HIS A 105 -7.25 13.23 8.41
CA HIS A 105 -8.60 13.41 8.91
C HIS A 105 -8.84 12.51 10.14
N PRO A 106 -9.47 13.01 11.22
CA PRO A 106 -9.64 12.23 12.44
C PRO A 106 -10.49 10.97 12.26
N ASP A 107 -11.53 11.05 11.43
CA ASP A 107 -12.41 9.93 11.12
C ASP A 107 -12.89 9.98 9.67
N ILE A 108 -12.38 9.10 8.81
CA ILE A 108 -12.79 9.07 7.40
C ILE A 108 -14.26 8.69 7.22
N ALA A 109 -14.93 8.11 8.23
CA ALA A 109 -16.33 7.76 8.18
C ALA A 109 -17.29 8.94 8.48
N ASP A 110 -16.77 10.07 8.98
CA ASP A 110 -17.54 11.27 9.34
C ASP A 110 -16.99 12.51 8.60
N ILE A 111 -17.00 12.44 7.26
CA ILE A 111 -16.60 13.56 6.41
C ILE A 111 -17.87 14.27 5.93
N GLN A 112 -18.02 15.55 6.25
CA GLN A 112 -19.14 16.36 5.77
C GLN A 112 -18.79 16.89 4.38
N TRP A 113 -18.91 16.05 3.35
CA TRP A 113 -18.41 16.35 1.99
C TRP A 113 -18.89 17.70 1.47
N SER A 114 -20.14 18.08 1.69
CA SER A 114 -20.72 19.35 1.22
C SER A 114 -20.10 20.59 1.82
N THR A 115 -19.49 20.51 3.02
CA THR A 115 -19.03 21.68 3.77
C THR A 115 -17.55 21.65 4.11
N ASP A 116 -16.92 20.47 4.14
CA ASP A 116 -15.58 20.30 4.67
C ASP A 116 -14.49 20.37 3.61
N VAL A 117 -14.80 20.09 2.34
CA VAL A 117 -13.78 20.05 1.26
C VAL A 117 -13.24 21.44 0.96
N ILE A 118 -11.91 21.59 1.05
CA ILE A 118 -11.17 22.83 0.76
C ILE A 118 -10.55 22.76 -0.64
N GLY A 119 -9.94 21.64 -0.98
CA GLY A 119 -9.19 21.48 -2.21
C GLY A 119 -8.88 20.02 -2.49
N VAL A 120 -8.57 19.74 -3.76
CA VAL A 120 -8.14 18.42 -4.21
C VAL A 120 -6.95 18.57 -5.13
N ASP A 121 -5.96 17.70 -4.95
CA ASP A 121 -4.81 17.60 -5.84
C ASP A 121 -4.68 16.15 -6.31
N ARG A 122 -4.23 15.96 -7.55
CA ARG A 122 -3.97 14.64 -8.10
C ARG A 122 -2.54 14.25 -7.76
N SER A 123 -2.34 13.04 -7.25
CA SER A 123 -1.00 12.49 -7.12
C SER A 123 -0.29 12.49 -8.47
N GLU A 124 0.90 13.09 -8.52
CA GLU A 124 1.74 13.09 -9.73
C GLU A 124 2.32 11.69 -10.01
N GLY A 125 2.41 10.84 -8.97
CA GLY A 125 2.83 9.45 -9.06
C GLY A 125 1.67 8.45 -9.19
N GLY A 126 1.94 7.33 -9.89
CA GLY A 126 1.07 6.17 -9.99
C GLY A 126 0.07 6.18 -11.15
N ALA A 127 -0.33 4.99 -11.61
CA ALA A 127 -1.26 4.83 -12.73
C ALA A 127 -2.75 4.94 -12.33
N GLY A 128 -3.05 4.96 -11.03
CA GLY A 128 -4.36 4.57 -10.50
C GLY A 128 -5.34 5.70 -10.12
N GLY A 129 -5.08 6.96 -10.45
CA GLY A 129 -5.99 8.04 -10.08
C GLY A 129 -6.14 8.18 -8.56
N VAL A 130 -5.02 8.48 -7.90
CA VAL A 130 -4.97 8.81 -6.46
C VAL A 130 -5.11 10.32 -6.30
N PHE A 131 -6.00 10.74 -5.40
CA PHE A 131 -6.33 12.14 -5.15
C PHE A 131 -6.19 12.45 -3.67
N PHE A 132 -5.46 13.51 -3.35
CA PHE A 132 -5.35 14.05 -2.01
C PHE A 132 -6.40 15.12 -1.82
N VAL A 133 -7.32 14.90 -0.87
CA VAL A 133 -8.40 15.84 -0.57
C VAL A 133 -8.10 16.50 0.77
N GLN A 134 -7.90 17.81 0.74
CA GLN A 134 -7.83 18.62 1.93
C GLN A 134 -9.24 18.99 2.38
N THR A 135 -9.53 18.71 3.64
CA THR A 135 -10.76 19.13 4.31
C THR A 135 -10.46 20.13 5.42
N LYS A 136 -11.48 20.75 6.01
CA LYS A 136 -11.37 21.60 7.21
C LYS A 136 -10.78 20.89 8.42
N ARG A 137 -10.94 19.56 8.51
CA ARG A 137 -10.55 18.75 9.68
C ARG A 137 -9.28 17.93 9.47
N GLY A 138 -8.71 17.96 8.27
CA GLY A 138 -7.53 17.16 7.90
C GLY A 138 -7.62 16.67 6.46
N ALA A 139 -6.82 15.67 6.11
CA ALA A 139 -6.70 15.16 4.76
C ALA A 139 -7.14 13.70 4.65
N VAL A 140 -7.66 13.35 3.47
CA VAL A 140 -7.99 11.98 3.07
C VAL A 140 -7.47 11.70 1.67
N VAL A 141 -7.40 10.41 1.33
CA VAL A 141 -7.07 9.95 -0.01
C VAL A 141 -8.32 9.39 -0.67
N ILE A 142 -8.55 9.74 -1.93
CA ILE A 142 -9.58 9.13 -2.77
C ILE A 142 -8.89 8.41 -3.93
N LYS A 143 -9.29 7.16 -4.19
CA LYS A 143 -8.75 6.35 -5.28
C LYS A 143 -9.86 5.79 -6.16
N ALA A 144 -9.66 5.94 -7.47
CA ALA A 144 -10.41 5.20 -8.49
C ALA A 144 -9.78 3.83 -8.67
N SER A 145 -10.43 2.77 -8.19
CA SER A 145 -9.90 1.41 -8.31
C SER A 145 -10.86 0.51 -9.08
N ARG A 146 -10.36 -0.09 -10.16
CA ARG A 146 -11.07 -1.14 -10.89
C ARG A 146 -11.05 -2.48 -10.15
N THR A 147 -10.15 -2.62 -9.18
CA THR A 147 -9.96 -3.83 -8.37
C THR A 147 -10.24 -3.52 -6.91
N LEU A 148 -11.40 -2.93 -6.65
CA LEU A 148 -11.77 -2.45 -5.32
C LEU A 148 -11.85 -3.56 -4.27
N ALA A 149 -12.47 -4.70 -4.60
CA ALA A 149 -12.59 -5.83 -3.68
C ALA A 149 -11.22 -6.40 -3.30
N PRO A 150 -10.33 -6.73 -4.26
CA PRO A 150 -8.96 -7.15 -3.97
C PRO A 150 -8.18 -6.16 -3.09
N GLU A 151 -8.26 -4.85 -3.36
CA GLU A 151 -7.53 -3.84 -2.59
C GLU A 151 -8.08 -3.68 -1.16
N LEU A 152 -9.41 -3.66 -1.00
CA LEU A 152 -10.04 -3.57 0.32
C LEU A 152 -9.78 -4.84 1.14
N PHE A 153 -9.92 -6.02 0.53
CA PHE A 153 -9.60 -7.30 1.16
C PHE A 153 -8.15 -7.34 1.64
N ALA A 154 -7.22 -6.96 0.77
CA ALA A 154 -5.80 -6.95 1.06
C ALA A 154 -5.47 -5.99 2.22
N SER A 155 -6.09 -4.81 2.26
CA SER A 155 -5.98 -3.86 3.38
C SER A 155 -6.49 -4.46 4.70
N LEU A 156 -7.64 -5.15 4.70
CA LEU A 156 -8.15 -5.83 5.89
C LEU A 156 -7.22 -6.95 6.37
N LEU A 157 -6.64 -7.73 5.45
CA LEU A 157 -5.68 -8.77 5.80
C LEU A 157 -4.40 -8.19 6.41
N CYS A 158 -3.89 -7.06 5.91
CA CYS A 158 -2.78 -6.34 6.54
C CYS A 158 -3.10 -6.02 8.00
N LEU A 159 -4.23 -5.36 8.26
CA LEU A 159 -4.63 -4.96 9.60
C LEU A 159 -4.80 -6.19 10.51
N ARG A 160 -5.39 -7.27 9.99
CA ARG A 160 -5.58 -8.52 10.73
C ARG A 160 -4.27 -9.20 11.14
N LEU A 161 -3.23 -9.05 10.32
CA LEU A 161 -1.89 -9.56 10.59
C LEU A 161 -0.97 -8.51 11.21
N GLN A 162 -1.53 -7.47 11.83
CA GLN A 162 -0.81 -6.40 12.52
C GLN A 162 0.23 -5.71 11.63
N VAL A 163 -0.04 -5.64 10.32
CA VAL A 163 0.70 -4.83 9.36
C VAL A 163 -0.06 -3.54 9.17
N ALA A 164 0.61 -2.41 9.43
CA ALA A 164 -0.02 -1.11 9.30
C ALA A 164 -0.47 -0.88 7.84
N ALA A 165 -1.69 -0.40 7.66
CA ALA A 165 -2.27 -0.04 6.37
C ALA A 165 -3.25 1.13 6.58
N PRO A 166 -3.50 1.98 5.57
CA PRO A 166 -4.53 3.01 5.67
C PRO A 166 -5.89 2.37 5.95
N ARG A 167 -6.64 2.90 6.94
CA ARG A 167 -8.06 2.53 7.03
C ARG A 167 -8.73 2.97 5.73
N SER A 168 -9.59 2.10 5.23
CA SER A 168 -10.19 2.27 3.91
C SER A 168 -11.69 2.01 4.00
N ARG A 169 -12.46 2.73 3.21
CA ARG A 169 -13.90 2.50 3.06
C ARG A 169 -14.35 2.75 1.63
N VAL A 170 -15.50 2.19 1.28
CA VAL A 170 -16.07 2.32 -0.06
C VAL A 170 -17.23 3.30 -0.04
N VAL A 171 -17.24 4.22 -1.01
CA VAL A 171 -18.36 5.13 -1.27
C VAL A 171 -18.92 4.81 -2.64
N SER A 172 -20.19 4.41 -2.70
CA SER A 172 -20.89 4.23 -3.98
C SER A 172 -21.20 5.60 -4.58
N THR A 173 -20.87 5.80 -5.86
CA THR A 173 -21.09 7.10 -6.53
C THR A 173 -22.57 7.39 -6.82
N SER A 174 -23.44 6.37 -6.77
CA SER A 174 -24.89 6.52 -6.86
C SER A 174 -25.57 6.75 -5.50
N SER A 175 -24.83 6.68 -4.39
CA SER A 175 -25.38 7.01 -3.06
C SER A 175 -25.49 8.52 -2.84
N GLU A 176 -26.29 8.94 -1.87
CA GLU A 176 -26.36 10.35 -1.45
C GLU A 176 -24.98 10.90 -1.06
N GLU A 177 -24.21 10.12 -0.28
CA GLU A 177 -22.85 10.47 0.10
C GLU A 177 -21.94 10.63 -1.13
N GLY A 178 -21.99 9.67 -2.06
CA GLY A 178 -21.19 9.71 -3.29
C GLY A 178 -21.53 10.91 -4.18
N ALA A 179 -22.81 11.26 -4.28
CA ALA A 179 -23.26 12.44 -5.01
C ALA A 179 -22.72 13.73 -4.37
N GLN A 180 -22.77 13.84 -3.03
CA GLN A 180 -22.20 14.97 -2.29
C GLN A 180 -20.68 15.05 -2.47
N LEU A 181 -19.97 13.93 -2.34
CA LEU A 181 -18.52 13.84 -2.56
C LEU A 181 -18.16 14.35 -3.97
N LEU A 182 -18.78 13.81 -5.02
CA LEU A 182 -18.47 14.20 -6.40
C LEU A 182 -18.82 15.66 -6.69
N ALA A 183 -19.95 16.17 -6.15
CA ALA A 183 -20.34 17.57 -6.29
C ALA A 183 -19.32 18.51 -5.63
N SER A 184 -18.84 18.17 -4.43
CA SER A 184 -17.83 18.96 -3.73
C SER A 184 -16.48 18.95 -4.44
N LEU A 185 -16.02 17.80 -4.92
CA LEU A 185 -14.79 17.75 -5.74
C LEU A 185 -14.94 18.60 -7.01
N LYS A 186 -16.11 18.58 -7.64
CA LYS A 186 -16.45 19.44 -8.78
C LYS A 186 -16.38 20.92 -8.49
N GLN A 187 -16.71 21.33 -7.27
CA GLN A 187 -16.61 22.73 -6.87
C GLN A 187 -15.15 23.17 -6.70
N VAL A 188 -14.28 22.29 -6.21
CA VAL A 188 -12.88 22.64 -5.88
C VAL A 188 -11.84 22.27 -6.94
N ASP A 189 -12.20 21.48 -7.97
CA ASP A 189 -11.38 21.21 -9.15
C ASP A 189 -11.96 21.88 -10.42
N PRO A 190 -11.73 23.19 -10.62
CA PRO A 190 -12.21 23.89 -11.81
C PRO A 190 -11.53 23.39 -13.10
N SER A 191 -10.44 22.63 -12.99
CA SER A 191 -9.68 22.11 -14.13
C SER A 191 -10.25 20.81 -14.70
N TRP A 192 -11.20 20.18 -13.99
CA TRP A 192 -11.82 18.89 -14.35
C TRP A 192 -10.84 17.71 -14.48
N ARG A 193 -9.58 17.89 -14.07
CA ARG A 193 -8.52 16.88 -14.18
C ARG A 193 -8.72 15.72 -13.20
N VAL A 194 -9.32 15.99 -12.05
CA VAL A 194 -9.60 15.00 -11.01
C VAL A 194 -10.88 14.26 -11.32
N ILE A 195 -11.94 15.03 -11.56
CA ILE A 195 -13.31 14.57 -11.74
C ILE A 195 -13.48 13.58 -12.89
N THR A 196 -12.83 13.83 -14.02
CA THR A 196 -12.97 12.97 -15.21
C THR A 196 -12.55 11.52 -14.95
N ASN A 197 -11.60 11.28 -14.04
CA ASN A 197 -11.19 9.92 -13.69
C ASN A 197 -12.13 9.24 -12.67
N LEU A 198 -12.86 10.04 -11.88
CA LEU A 198 -13.71 9.56 -10.78
C LEU A 198 -15.16 9.29 -11.23
N PHE A 199 -15.69 10.05 -12.20
CA PHE A 199 -17.12 10.00 -12.55
C PHE A 199 -17.56 8.70 -13.21
N ASP A 200 -16.65 8.03 -13.92
CA ASP A 200 -16.94 6.73 -14.54
C ASP A 200 -16.83 5.57 -13.55
N GLN A 201 -16.43 5.84 -12.30
CA GLN A 201 -16.33 4.83 -11.28
C GLN A 201 -17.68 4.65 -10.60
N ALA A 202 -18.05 3.39 -10.46
CA ALA A 202 -19.18 2.94 -9.65
C ALA A 202 -19.03 3.23 -8.15
N CYS A 203 -17.81 3.08 -7.68
CA CYS A 203 -17.42 3.13 -6.29
C CYS A 203 -16.05 3.79 -6.20
N LEU A 204 -15.85 4.55 -5.15
CA LEU A 204 -14.58 5.18 -4.81
C LEU A 204 -14.05 4.58 -3.52
N LEU A 205 -12.74 4.41 -3.45
CA LEU A 205 -12.06 4.05 -2.21
C LEU A 205 -11.65 5.34 -1.50
N VAL A 206 -12.14 5.55 -0.28
CA VAL A 206 -11.73 6.63 0.61
C VAL A 206 -10.81 6.04 1.67
N GLN A 207 -9.61 6.61 1.82
CA GLN A 207 -8.59 6.10 2.74
C GLN A 207 -8.07 7.18 3.66
N ASP A 208 -7.52 6.77 4.80
CA ASP A 208 -6.71 7.65 5.64
C ASP A 208 -5.55 8.24 4.81
N TYR A 209 -5.31 9.53 4.98
CA TYR A 209 -4.05 10.12 4.55
C TYR A 209 -2.94 9.71 5.51
N ILE A 210 -1.83 9.20 4.99
CA ILE A 210 -0.65 8.81 5.76
C ILE A 210 0.45 9.86 5.55
N PRO A 211 0.72 10.75 6.52
CA PRO A 211 1.83 11.68 6.43
C PRO A 211 3.10 10.85 6.59
N GLY A 212 3.95 10.85 5.57
CA GLY A 212 5.09 9.95 5.52
C GLY A 212 5.90 10.10 4.24
N THR A 213 6.93 9.29 4.15
CA THR A 213 7.77 9.16 2.95
C THR A 213 7.73 7.71 2.50
N VAL A 214 7.70 7.49 1.18
CA VAL A 214 7.82 6.14 0.63
C VAL A 214 9.24 5.60 0.83
N LEU A 215 9.41 4.29 0.93
CA LEU A 215 10.71 3.66 1.22
C LEU A 215 11.74 4.03 0.15
N SER A 216 11.38 4.00 -1.13
CA SER A 216 12.25 4.41 -2.24
C SER A 216 12.64 5.90 -2.24
N GLY A 217 11.98 6.72 -1.42
CA GLY A 217 12.21 8.16 -1.31
C GLY A 217 13.01 8.57 -0.08
N LEU A 218 13.52 7.62 0.70
CA LEU A 218 14.36 7.94 1.85
C LEU A 218 15.75 8.39 1.39
N ASP A 219 16.18 9.56 1.85
CA ASP A 219 17.59 9.94 1.81
C ASP A 219 18.39 9.19 2.90
N TYR A 220 19.72 9.20 2.80
CA TYR A 220 20.60 8.52 3.74
C TYR A 220 20.38 8.94 5.20
N THR A 221 20.12 10.23 5.44
CA THR A 221 19.88 10.76 6.79
C THR A 221 18.60 10.21 7.38
N THR A 222 17.52 10.20 6.60
CA THR A 222 16.23 9.66 7.02
C THR A 222 16.31 8.14 7.15
N ALA A 223 17.00 7.45 6.24
CA ALA A 223 17.26 6.02 6.33
C ALA A 223 18.01 5.68 7.63
N THR A 224 19.03 6.45 8.00
CA THR A 224 19.75 6.28 9.27
C THR A 224 18.83 6.44 10.48
N ALA A 225 17.91 7.42 10.47
CA ALA A 225 16.95 7.58 11.55
C ALA A 225 15.88 6.46 11.60
N VAL A 226 15.58 5.86 10.44
CA VAL A 226 14.59 4.78 10.30
C VAL A 226 15.21 3.41 10.59
N PHE A 227 16.46 3.16 10.26
CA PHE A 227 17.08 1.83 10.36
C PHE A 227 18.18 1.75 11.42
N GLY A 228 18.56 2.87 12.03
CA GLY A 228 19.70 2.99 12.94
C GLY A 228 20.98 3.32 12.18
N SER A 229 22.11 3.32 12.89
CA SER A 229 23.43 3.56 12.26
C SER A 229 23.98 2.30 11.60
N GLU A 230 24.63 2.42 10.44
CA GLU A 230 25.33 1.30 9.77
C GLU A 230 26.50 0.73 10.59
N VAL A 231 27.01 1.52 11.54
CA VAL A 231 28.31 1.33 12.19
C VAL A 231 28.22 0.52 13.48
N GLU A 232 27.04 0.36 14.05
CA GLU A 232 26.90 -0.27 15.36
C GLU A 232 26.24 -1.65 15.31
N ASP A 233 26.87 -2.58 16.00
CA ASP A 233 26.30 -3.87 16.36
C ASP A 233 25.05 -3.77 17.27
N ASN A 234 24.59 -2.56 17.61
CA ASN A 234 23.59 -2.30 18.63
C ASN A 234 22.35 -1.61 18.06
N ALA A 235 21.72 -2.19 17.03
CA ALA A 235 20.36 -1.80 16.68
C ALA A 235 19.49 -1.83 17.95
N THR A 236 18.82 -0.71 18.23
CA THR A 236 17.94 -0.62 19.38
C THR A 236 16.80 -1.63 19.23
N PRO A 237 16.19 -2.11 20.32
CA PRO A 237 15.03 -3.00 20.24
C PRO A 237 13.90 -2.46 19.36
N GLU A 238 13.74 -1.13 19.32
CA GLU A 238 12.75 -0.42 18.54
C GLU A 238 13.06 -0.40 17.03
N GLU A 239 14.32 -0.16 16.65
CA GLU A 239 14.78 -0.28 15.26
C GLU A 239 14.63 -1.72 14.75
N ALA A 240 15.02 -2.70 15.57
CA ALA A 240 14.84 -4.10 15.25
C ALA A 240 13.36 -4.46 15.06
N GLU A 241 12.48 -3.95 15.93
CA GLU A 241 11.03 -4.20 15.82
C GLU A 241 10.42 -3.56 14.57
N ARG A 242 10.85 -2.35 14.23
CA ARG A 242 10.47 -1.70 12.98
C ARG A 242 10.84 -2.56 11.78
N ILE A 243 12.06 -3.11 11.74
CA ILE A 243 12.49 -4.01 10.65
C ILE A 243 11.74 -5.36 10.69
N ARG A 244 11.41 -5.89 11.88
CA ARG A 244 10.51 -7.06 11.99
C ARG A 244 9.15 -6.78 11.36
N SER A 245 8.61 -5.56 11.50
CA SER A 245 7.34 -5.20 10.85
C SER A 245 7.40 -5.29 9.31
N LEU A 246 8.58 -5.05 8.70
CA LEU A 246 8.80 -5.30 7.27
C LEU A 246 8.75 -6.80 6.95
N GLY A 247 9.33 -7.64 7.81
CA GLY A 247 9.19 -9.09 7.74
C GLY A 247 7.75 -9.57 7.80
N ARG A 248 6.92 -8.98 8.68
CA ARG A 248 5.48 -9.26 8.77
C ARG A 248 4.75 -8.87 7.47
N LEU A 249 5.10 -7.72 6.89
CA LEU A 249 4.56 -7.28 5.61
C LEU A 249 4.85 -8.29 4.48
N LEU A 250 6.05 -8.88 4.45
CA LEU A 250 6.40 -9.91 3.46
C LEU A 250 5.56 -11.19 3.58
N VAL A 251 5.07 -11.54 4.79
CA VAL A 251 4.11 -12.64 4.96
C VAL A 251 2.78 -12.30 4.32
N VAL A 252 2.30 -11.06 4.48
CA VAL A 252 1.08 -10.59 3.81
C VAL A 252 1.25 -10.63 2.29
N ASP A 253 2.38 -10.14 1.76
CA ASP A 253 2.65 -10.19 0.32
C ASP A 253 2.72 -11.63 -0.21
N THR A 254 3.21 -12.57 0.62
CA THR A 254 3.18 -14.01 0.30
C THR A 254 1.76 -14.57 0.26
N LEU A 255 0.92 -14.25 1.23
CA LEU A 255 -0.50 -14.68 1.25
C LEU A 255 -1.30 -14.12 0.07
N LEU A 256 -0.95 -12.91 -0.38
CA LEU A 256 -1.66 -12.21 -1.44
C LEU A 256 -1.08 -12.44 -2.84
N ASN A 257 0.03 -13.17 -2.96
CA ASN A 257 0.88 -13.19 -4.16
C ASN A 257 1.24 -11.79 -4.68
N ASN A 258 1.42 -10.83 -3.78
CA ASN A 258 1.72 -9.45 -4.13
C ASN A 258 3.21 -9.26 -4.42
N GLY A 259 3.62 -9.66 -5.62
CA GLY A 259 5.01 -9.56 -6.05
C GLY A 259 5.48 -8.16 -6.42
N ASP A 260 4.61 -7.14 -6.38
CA ASP A 260 4.98 -5.78 -6.82
C ASP A 260 5.92 -5.08 -5.85
N ARG A 261 5.91 -5.40 -4.55
CA ARG A 261 6.61 -4.60 -3.53
C ARG A 261 8.07 -4.98 -3.33
N LEU A 262 8.30 -6.11 -2.67
CA LEU A 262 9.63 -6.63 -2.37
C LEU A 262 9.70 -8.09 -2.84
N PRO A 263 10.56 -8.42 -3.82
CA PRO A 263 10.63 -9.73 -4.44
C PRO A 263 11.30 -10.75 -3.50
N LEU A 264 10.54 -11.38 -2.60
CA LEU A 264 11.06 -12.43 -1.72
C LEU A 264 11.39 -13.72 -2.48
N PHE A 265 10.53 -14.12 -3.41
CA PHE A 265 10.72 -15.29 -4.29
C PHE A 265 10.17 -15.07 -5.71
N TRP A 266 9.86 -13.81 -6.04
CA TRP A 266 9.53 -13.37 -7.39
C TRP A 266 10.80 -12.92 -8.10
N ASP A 267 10.83 -13.04 -9.42
CA ASP A 267 11.95 -12.61 -10.25
C ASP A 267 11.60 -11.26 -10.90
N ASN A 268 11.55 -10.21 -10.09
CA ASN A 268 11.30 -8.84 -10.51
C ASN A 268 12.12 -7.86 -9.66
N GLN A 269 12.03 -6.57 -9.94
CA GLN A 269 12.80 -5.53 -9.23
C GLN A 269 12.08 -4.99 -7.98
N GLY A 270 10.83 -5.38 -7.76
CA GLY A 270 9.96 -4.76 -6.77
C GLY A 270 9.64 -3.30 -7.06
N ASN A 271 8.91 -2.71 -6.12
CA ASN A 271 8.48 -1.33 -6.08
C ASN A 271 8.35 -0.93 -4.61
N PRO A 272 9.46 -0.54 -3.97
CA PRO A 272 9.45 -0.08 -2.58
C PRO A 272 8.61 1.18 -2.36
N SER A 273 8.20 1.86 -3.42
CA SER A 273 7.31 3.03 -3.34
C SER A 273 5.93 2.67 -2.76
N ASN A 274 5.55 1.40 -2.76
CA ASN A 274 4.32 0.90 -2.15
C ASN A 274 4.46 0.56 -0.65
N ILE A 275 5.55 1.02 -0.03
CA ILE A 275 5.83 0.92 1.40
C ILE A 275 6.10 2.33 1.90
N MET A 276 5.31 2.80 2.87
CA MET A 276 5.48 4.12 3.48
C MET A 276 6.05 4.02 4.89
N ILE A 277 6.80 5.03 5.31
CA ILE A 277 7.21 5.24 6.69
C ILE A 277 6.37 6.41 7.21
N SER A 278 5.53 6.17 8.21
CA SER A 278 4.68 7.21 8.78
C SER A 278 5.49 8.17 9.65
N ARG A 279 5.23 9.47 9.53
CA ARG A 279 5.77 10.50 10.46
C ARG A 279 5.17 10.38 11.85
N ALA A 280 3.90 9.99 11.95
CA ALA A 280 3.19 9.90 13.22
C ALA A 280 3.57 8.63 14.01
N ASN A 281 3.94 7.58 13.28
CA ASN A 281 4.43 6.33 13.85
C ASN A 281 5.64 5.86 13.06
N ALA A 282 6.80 6.40 13.41
CA ALA A 282 8.06 6.01 12.77
C ALA A 282 8.33 4.51 12.97
N HIS A 283 7.72 3.84 13.95
CA HIS A 283 7.99 2.45 14.33
C HIS A 283 7.37 1.39 13.41
N SER A 284 6.59 1.78 12.39
CA SER A 284 5.93 0.81 11.51
C SER A 284 6.03 1.19 10.04
N PHE A 285 6.32 0.20 9.20
CA PHE A 285 6.10 0.30 7.76
C PHE A 285 4.60 0.21 7.47
N VAL A 286 4.10 1.18 6.71
CA VAL A 286 2.71 1.25 6.26
C VAL A 286 2.61 0.70 4.84
N SER A 287 1.84 -0.36 4.73
CA SER A 287 1.44 -1.03 3.50
C SER A 287 0.48 -0.14 2.71
N ILE A 288 0.89 0.36 1.54
CA ILE A 288 0.00 1.04 0.59
C ILE A 288 -0.12 0.26 -0.72
N ASP A 289 -1.12 0.60 -1.54
CA ASP A 289 -1.39 -0.04 -2.83
C ASP A 289 -1.33 -1.58 -2.80
N THR A 290 -1.83 -2.14 -1.70
CA THR A 290 -1.83 -3.57 -1.43
C THR A 290 -2.86 -4.26 -2.30
N ARG A 291 -2.44 -5.30 -3.03
CA ARG A 291 -3.29 -6.02 -3.99
C ARG A 291 -3.22 -7.52 -3.78
N LEU A 292 -4.37 -8.16 -3.97
CA LEU A 292 -4.47 -9.60 -4.09
C LEU A 292 -4.38 -10.00 -5.56
N THR A 293 -3.35 -10.78 -5.88
CA THR A 293 -3.08 -11.32 -7.22
C THR A 293 -3.03 -12.84 -7.16
N GLY A 294 -4.03 -13.44 -6.50
CA GLY A 294 -4.10 -14.87 -6.26
C GLY A 294 -4.01 -15.71 -7.54
N ILE A 295 -3.36 -16.86 -7.46
CA ILE A 295 -3.16 -17.75 -8.61
C ILE A 295 -4.32 -18.75 -8.67
N ALA A 296 -5.05 -18.79 -9.78
CA ALA A 296 -6.18 -19.71 -9.96
C ALA A 296 -5.74 -21.19 -9.83
N GLU A 297 -6.61 -22.04 -9.30
CA GLU A 297 -6.33 -23.48 -9.09
C GLU A 297 -5.93 -24.20 -10.40
N SER A 298 -6.49 -23.79 -11.53
CA SER A 298 -6.18 -24.34 -12.85
C SER A 298 -4.86 -23.83 -13.45
N SER A 299 -4.21 -22.85 -12.83
CA SER A 299 -3.01 -22.24 -13.37
C SER A 299 -1.78 -23.12 -13.14
N PRO A 300 -0.93 -23.33 -14.16
CA PRO A 300 0.33 -24.08 -13.99
C PRO A 300 1.33 -23.35 -13.07
N LEU A 301 1.08 -22.09 -12.73
CA LEU A 301 1.94 -21.30 -11.85
C LEU A 301 1.70 -21.59 -10.36
N LEU A 302 0.55 -22.20 -10.00
CA LEU A 302 0.19 -22.40 -8.60
C LEU A 302 1.15 -23.36 -7.89
N ALA A 303 1.36 -24.55 -8.44
CA ALA A 303 2.21 -25.55 -7.80
C ALA A 303 3.67 -25.07 -7.60
N PRO A 304 4.35 -24.46 -8.61
CA PRO A 304 5.66 -23.85 -8.40
C PRO A 304 5.66 -22.75 -7.34
N TYR A 305 4.62 -21.92 -7.29
CA TYR A 305 4.48 -20.89 -6.26
C TYR A 305 4.41 -21.49 -4.86
N ILE A 306 3.46 -22.41 -4.63
CA ILE A 306 3.27 -23.10 -3.35
C ILE A 306 4.53 -23.86 -2.93
N SER A 307 5.23 -24.49 -3.88
CA SER A 307 6.51 -25.15 -3.59
C SER A 307 7.59 -24.19 -3.10
N ARG A 308 7.69 -22.98 -3.67
CA ARG A 308 8.65 -21.96 -3.22
C ARG A 308 8.30 -21.42 -1.84
N VAL A 309 7.01 -21.17 -1.59
CA VAL A 309 6.51 -20.76 -0.27
C VAL A 309 6.87 -21.81 0.77
N ALA A 310 6.53 -23.08 0.55
CA ALA A 310 6.82 -24.16 1.48
C ALA A 310 8.32 -24.31 1.75
N ALA A 311 9.15 -24.26 0.69
CA ALA A 311 10.60 -24.36 0.83
C ALA A 311 11.20 -23.22 1.65
N LEU A 312 10.78 -21.97 1.41
CA LEU A 312 11.24 -20.82 2.20
C LEU A 312 10.76 -20.93 3.65
N THR A 313 9.48 -21.24 3.86
CA THR A 313 8.91 -21.36 5.20
C THR A 313 9.59 -22.45 6.02
N ALA A 314 9.87 -23.62 5.45
CA ALA A 314 10.59 -24.69 6.13
C ALA A 314 12.01 -24.25 6.56
N ARG A 315 12.71 -23.49 5.69
CA ARG A 315 14.04 -22.94 6.00
C ARG A 315 14.01 -21.88 7.10
N VAL A 316 12.96 -21.07 7.15
CA VAL A 316 12.78 -20.01 8.16
C VAL A 316 12.35 -20.59 9.51
N LEU A 317 11.42 -21.55 9.53
CA LEU A 317 10.92 -22.16 10.76
C LEU A 317 11.90 -23.17 11.38
N GLY A 318 12.83 -23.70 10.58
CA GLY A 318 13.93 -24.52 11.05
C GLY A 318 14.93 -23.72 11.89
N LYS A 319 15.76 -24.42 12.68
CA LYS A 319 16.86 -23.78 13.42
C LYS A 319 17.88 -23.24 12.44
N ASN A 320 17.84 -21.94 12.20
CA ASN A 320 18.76 -21.26 11.31
C ASN A 320 19.36 -20.02 11.98
N ASP A 321 20.62 -20.18 12.39
CA ASP A 321 21.40 -19.11 13.00
C ASP A 321 21.91 -18.10 11.97
N LYS A 322 21.69 -18.35 10.67
CA LYS A 322 22.15 -17.51 9.57
C LYS A 322 20.98 -16.83 8.84
N VAL A 323 21.27 -15.66 8.27
CA VAL A 323 20.38 -15.01 7.32
C VAL A 323 20.30 -15.84 6.05
N LEU A 324 19.08 -16.13 5.60
CA LEU A 324 18.82 -16.83 4.36
C LEU A 324 19.08 -15.94 3.15
N ASP A 325 19.50 -16.53 2.04
CA ASP A 325 19.85 -15.82 0.80
C ASP A 325 18.72 -14.89 0.32
N ALA A 326 17.46 -15.32 0.44
CA ALA A 326 16.30 -14.51 0.07
C ALA A 326 16.26 -13.16 0.82
N PHE A 327 16.55 -13.15 2.12
CA PHE A 327 16.59 -11.92 2.92
C PHE A 327 17.87 -11.11 2.68
N SER A 328 18.98 -11.76 2.35
CA SER A 328 20.20 -11.09 1.87
C SER A 328 19.96 -10.37 0.55
N THR A 329 19.24 -10.98 -0.40
CA THR A 329 18.83 -10.35 -1.66
C THR A 329 17.92 -9.16 -1.41
N LEU A 330 16.93 -9.28 -0.52
CA LEU A 330 16.06 -8.15 -0.16
C LEU A 330 16.84 -7.00 0.50
N ARG A 331 17.80 -7.28 1.38
CA ARG A 331 18.71 -6.28 1.96
C ARG A 331 19.45 -5.52 0.85
N GLN A 332 20.05 -6.23 -0.10
CA GLN A 332 20.77 -5.61 -1.22
C GLN A 332 19.84 -4.76 -2.08
N LEU A 333 18.62 -5.24 -2.33
CA LEU A 333 17.62 -4.49 -3.08
C LEU A 333 17.26 -3.20 -2.36
N ILE A 334 16.91 -3.25 -1.08
CA ILE A 334 16.61 -2.07 -0.27
C ILE A 334 17.79 -1.08 -0.33
N ALA A 335 19.02 -1.56 -0.09
CA ALA A 335 20.21 -0.72 -0.16
C ALA A 335 20.39 -0.04 -1.52
N SER A 336 20.02 -0.71 -2.62
CA SER A 336 20.10 -0.11 -3.97
C SER A 336 19.11 1.05 -4.19
N TYR A 337 17.97 1.06 -3.47
CA TYR A 337 16.96 2.12 -3.57
C TYR A 337 17.27 3.33 -2.67
N ILE A 338 17.78 3.10 -1.46
CA ILE A 338 17.93 4.16 -0.45
C ILE A 338 19.39 4.52 -0.14
N ALA A 339 20.34 3.90 -0.85
CA ALA A 339 21.78 4.06 -0.63
C ALA A 339 22.21 3.84 0.84
N PHE A 340 21.50 2.98 1.57
CA PHE A 340 21.71 2.67 2.98
C PHE A 340 21.60 1.16 3.19
N ASP A 341 22.62 0.56 3.78
CA ASP A 341 22.63 -0.87 4.05
C ASP A 341 22.11 -1.19 5.45
N ILE A 342 20.93 -1.84 5.54
CA ILE A 342 20.34 -2.27 6.82
C ILE A 342 21.16 -3.34 7.55
N GLY A 343 22.25 -3.83 6.96
CA GLY A 343 23.18 -4.75 7.61
C GLY A 343 22.64 -6.18 7.72
N GLU A 344 23.49 -7.10 8.17
CA GLU A 344 23.08 -8.50 8.37
C GLU A 344 22.08 -8.61 9.52
N LYS A 345 22.19 -7.73 10.53
CA LYS A 345 21.23 -7.65 11.65
C LYS A 345 19.85 -7.18 11.19
N GLY A 346 19.78 -6.19 10.31
CA GLY A 346 18.50 -5.79 9.71
C GLY A 346 17.89 -6.91 8.89
N ALA A 347 18.68 -7.59 8.05
CA ALA A 347 18.19 -8.75 7.32
C ALA A 347 17.72 -9.90 8.26
N ARG A 348 18.44 -10.12 9.36
CA ARG A 348 18.07 -11.09 10.40
C ARG A 348 16.75 -10.71 11.08
N ALA A 349 16.60 -9.45 11.50
CA ALA A 349 15.37 -8.94 12.09
C ALA A 349 14.19 -9.05 11.11
N MET A 350 14.39 -8.77 9.83
CA MET A 350 13.36 -8.96 8.79
C MET A 350 12.95 -10.43 8.70
N GLN A 351 13.90 -11.36 8.72
CA GLN A 351 13.63 -12.80 8.74
C GLN A 351 12.90 -13.25 10.02
N GLU A 352 13.26 -12.71 11.19
CA GLU A 352 12.56 -12.96 12.46
C GLU A 352 11.10 -12.47 12.41
N GLY A 353 10.86 -11.29 11.84
CA GLY A 353 9.53 -10.74 11.64
C GLY A 353 8.67 -11.62 10.74
N PHE A 354 9.25 -12.11 9.64
CA PHE A 354 8.60 -13.08 8.75
C PHE A 354 8.28 -14.38 9.49
N GLU A 355 9.27 -14.96 10.20
CA GLU A 355 9.09 -16.18 10.98
C GLU A 355 7.94 -16.05 11.98
N SER A 356 7.95 -14.98 12.77
CA SER A 356 6.94 -14.70 13.79
C SER A 356 5.54 -14.60 13.19
N ALA A 357 5.36 -13.84 12.10
CA ALA A 357 4.08 -13.73 11.42
C ALA A 357 3.62 -15.05 10.77
N VAL A 358 4.52 -15.87 10.23
CA VAL A 358 4.16 -17.21 9.76
C VAL A 358 3.66 -18.09 10.90
N ARG A 359 4.35 -18.11 12.04
CA ARG A 359 3.92 -18.89 13.22
C ARG A 359 2.54 -18.44 13.71
N GLU A 360 2.30 -17.13 13.71
CA GLU A 360 1.00 -16.56 14.04
C GLU A 360 -0.09 -17.01 13.04
N CYS A 361 0.20 -16.98 11.74
CA CYS A 361 -0.72 -17.46 10.70
C CYS A 361 -1.07 -18.93 10.88
N ILE A 362 -0.09 -19.78 11.22
CA ILE A 362 -0.35 -21.20 11.49
C ILE A 362 -1.25 -21.35 12.72
N ALA A 363 -0.90 -20.69 13.83
CA ALA A 363 -1.66 -20.76 15.08
C ALA A 363 -3.10 -20.25 14.92
N GLN A 364 -3.32 -19.29 14.01
CA GLN A 364 -4.61 -18.65 13.78
C GLN A 364 -5.27 -19.05 12.46
N ARG A 365 -4.79 -20.10 11.78
CA ARG A 365 -5.21 -20.50 10.42
C ARG A 365 -6.72 -20.49 10.24
N VAL A 366 -7.43 -21.25 11.09
CA VAL A 366 -8.90 -21.39 11.02
C VAL A 366 -9.61 -20.05 11.22
N ALA A 367 -9.12 -19.21 12.12
CA ALA A 367 -9.70 -17.89 12.39
C ALA A 367 -9.53 -16.96 11.19
N ILE A 368 -8.31 -16.89 10.63
CA ILE A 368 -8.01 -16.10 9.43
C ILE A 368 -8.89 -16.55 8.25
N SER A 369 -8.92 -17.85 7.95
CA SER A 369 -9.74 -18.43 6.88
C SER A 369 -11.24 -18.15 7.05
N SER A 370 -11.76 -18.17 8.28
CA SER A 370 -13.15 -17.86 8.56
C SER A 370 -13.46 -16.36 8.39
N GLU A 371 -12.57 -15.47 8.83
CA GLU A 371 -12.76 -14.03 8.70
C GLU A 371 -12.69 -13.59 7.24
N MET A 372 -11.74 -14.10 6.47
CA MET A 372 -11.63 -13.81 5.03
C MET A 372 -12.92 -14.14 4.26
N ARG A 373 -13.51 -15.31 4.55
CA ARG A 373 -14.79 -15.72 3.96
C ARG A 373 -15.94 -14.82 4.38
N ARG A 374 -15.95 -14.39 5.64
CA ARG A 374 -16.94 -13.42 6.13
C ARG A 374 -16.83 -12.09 5.40
N TRP A 375 -15.62 -11.56 5.24
CA TRP A 375 -15.38 -10.33 4.49
C TRP A 375 -15.85 -10.46 3.03
N ALA A 376 -15.53 -11.57 2.37
CA ALA A 376 -15.97 -11.81 1.00
C ALA A 376 -17.50 -11.93 0.88
N ALA A 377 -18.16 -12.60 1.83
CA ALA A 377 -19.61 -12.67 1.87
C ALA A 377 -20.22 -11.27 2.05
N THR A 378 -19.67 -10.47 2.95
CA THR A 378 -20.09 -9.08 3.15
C THR A 378 -19.90 -8.23 1.88
N PHE A 379 -18.79 -8.40 1.16
CA PHE A 379 -18.56 -7.70 -0.10
C PHE A 379 -19.55 -8.12 -1.18
N HIS A 380 -19.93 -9.40 -1.22
CA HIS A 380 -20.94 -9.92 -2.13
C HIS A 380 -22.34 -9.35 -1.81
N GLU A 381 -22.74 -9.32 -0.54
CA GLU A 381 -24.00 -8.72 -0.09
C GLU A 381 -24.10 -7.23 -0.47
N ILE A 382 -23.01 -6.49 -0.29
CA ILE A 382 -22.91 -5.08 -0.72
C ILE A 382 -23.08 -4.96 -2.24
N GLY A 383 -22.45 -5.85 -3.01
CA GLY A 383 -22.48 -5.84 -4.47
C GLY A 383 -23.82 -6.23 -5.08
N ASP A 384 -24.58 -7.12 -4.43
CA ASP A 384 -25.86 -7.65 -4.96
C ASP A 384 -27.07 -6.78 -4.57
N GLY A 385 -27.02 -6.11 -3.41
CA GLY A 385 -28.13 -5.31 -2.89
C GLY A 385 -28.33 -3.95 -3.60
N GLN A 386 -27.35 -3.51 -4.39
CA GLN A 386 -27.42 -2.33 -5.23
C GLN A 386 -27.42 -2.85 -6.67
N HIS A 387 -28.26 -2.32 -7.58
CA HIS A 387 -28.50 -2.84 -8.94
C HIS A 387 -27.29 -2.86 -9.91
N HIS A 388 -26.08 -2.93 -9.39
CA HIS A 388 -24.85 -2.88 -10.15
C HIS A 388 -23.74 -3.69 -9.46
N LYS A 389 -23.16 -4.63 -10.21
CA LYS A 389 -22.05 -5.51 -9.80
C LYS A 389 -20.74 -4.72 -9.63
N PHE A 390 -20.64 -3.92 -8.59
CA PHE A 390 -19.52 -2.98 -8.44
C PHE A 390 -18.34 -3.54 -7.66
N ILE A 391 -18.56 -4.54 -6.80
CA ILE A 391 -17.52 -5.22 -6.03
C ILE A 391 -17.40 -6.64 -6.57
N ASP A 392 -16.50 -6.85 -7.52
CA ASP A 392 -16.24 -8.17 -8.09
C ASP A 392 -15.45 -9.04 -7.10
N THR A 393 -16.17 -9.91 -6.40
CA THR A 393 -15.60 -10.88 -5.46
C THR A 393 -15.05 -12.13 -6.14
N ALA A 394 -15.32 -12.34 -7.44
CA ALA A 394 -14.83 -13.52 -8.17
C ALA A 394 -13.30 -13.56 -8.24
N ASN A 395 -12.66 -12.39 -8.19
CA ASN A 395 -11.20 -12.27 -8.21
C ASN A 395 -10.52 -12.39 -6.83
N LEU A 396 -11.28 -12.58 -5.74
CA LEU A 396 -10.68 -12.72 -4.42
C LEU A 396 -9.94 -14.06 -4.25
N ASN A 397 -10.28 -15.10 -5.02
CA ASN A 397 -9.58 -16.39 -5.02
C ASN A 397 -9.10 -16.84 -3.62
N LEU A 398 -10.03 -16.94 -2.66
CA LEU A 398 -9.69 -17.22 -1.26
C LEU A 398 -9.02 -18.59 -1.07
N ASP A 399 -9.32 -19.53 -1.96
CA ASP A 399 -8.70 -20.85 -1.97
C ASP A 399 -7.19 -20.74 -2.16
N PHE A 400 -6.70 -19.80 -2.98
CA PHE A 400 -5.27 -19.53 -3.10
C PHE A 400 -4.64 -19.14 -1.76
N VAL A 401 -5.29 -18.26 -0.98
CA VAL A 401 -4.78 -17.83 0.33
C VAL A 401 -4.74 -19.02 1.29
N ASP A 402 -5.77 -19.87 1.28
CA ASP A 402 -5.78 -21.10 2.09
C ASP A 402 -4.69 -22.08 1.67
N ARG A 403 -4.37 -22.22 0.37
CA ARG A 403 -3.23 -23.03 -0.10
C ARG A 403 -1.90 -22.52 0.45
N VAL A 404 -1.73 -21.20 0.54
CA VAL A 404 -0.51 -20.60 1.13
C VAL A 404 -0.47 -20.87 2.64
N LEU A 405 -1.59 -20.76 3.35
CA LEU A 405 -1.69 -21.12 4.77
C LEU A 405 -1.39 -22.61 5.01
N ASP A 406 -1.88 -23.50 4.16
CA ASP A 406 -1.56 -24.92 4.19
C ASP A 406 -0.06 -25.16 3.95
N ALA A 407 0.56 -24.41 3.04
CA ALA A 407 2.00 -24.48 2.80
C ALA A 407 2.79 -24.06 4.05
N PHE A 408 2.33 -23.05 4.79
CA PHE A 408 2.95 -22.66 6.05
C PHE A 408 2.86 -23.76 7.10
N GLU A 409 1.68 -24.32 7.33
CA GLU A 409 1.43 -25.36 8.32
C GLU A 409 2.23 -26.65 8.02
N ASN A 410 2.21 -27.10 6.75
CA ASN A 410 2.92 -28.30 6.33
C ASN A 410 4.45 -28.18 6.35
N SER A 411 4.98 -26.96 6.49
CA SER A 411 6.41 -26.67 6.52
C SER A 411 7.01 -26.66 7.93
N GLN A 412 6.21 -26.93 8.97
CA GLN A 412 6.73 -27.02 10.34
C GLN A 412 7.75 -28.16 10.48
N PRO A 413 8.86 -27.95 11.21
CA PRO A 413 9.77 -29.03 11.57
C PRO A 413 9.00 -30.13 12.33
N LYS A 414 9.21 -31.38 11.94
CA LYS A 414 8.61 -32.55 12.61
C LYS A 414 9.26 -32.86 13.96
#